data_AF-A0A2K3LVR7-F1
#
_entry.id   AF-A0A2K3LVR7-F1
#
_cell.length_a   1.000
_cell.length_b   1.000
_cell.length_c   1.000
_cell.angle_alpha   90.00
_cell.angle_beta   90.00
_cell.angle_gamma   90.00
#
_symmetry.space_group_name_H-M   'P 1'
#
loop_
_entity.id
_entity.type
_entity.pdbx_description
1 polymer ?
#
loop_
_entity_poly.entity_id
_entity_poly.type
_entity_poly.pdbx_seq_one_letter_code
_entity_poly.pdbx_strand_id
1 'polypeptide(L)' 'MAEHSFKYIIVGGGVSAGYAAKEFVNQGVKPGELAIISKEAVAPYERPALSKAYLFPE' A
#
# COMPACT_ATOMS: atom_id res chain seq x y z
N MET A 1 -8.81 7.88 -22.54
CA MET A 1 -8.20 7.37 -21.29
C MET A 1 -9.19 6.37 -20.71
N ALA A 2 -8.74 5.19 -20.27
CA ALA A 2 -9.62 4.26 -19.58
C ALA A 2 -9.95 4.83 -18.20
N GLU A 3 -11.24 4.90 -17.87
CA GLU A 3 -11.70 5.37 -16.56
C GLU A 3 -11.77 4.16 -15.61
N HIS A 4 -11.18 4.30 -14.43
CA HIS A 4 -11.23 3.29 -13.38
C HIS A 4 -11.93 3.87 -12.15
N SER A 5 -12.88 3.12 -11.60
CA SER A 5 -13.64 3.51 -10.42
C SER A 5 -13.45 2.48 -9.31
N PHE A 6 -13.16 2.98 -8.10
CA PHE A 6 -13.06 2.20 -6.88
C PHE A 6 -13.85 2.93 -5.80
N LYS A 7 -14.47 2.19 -4.88
CA LYS A 7 -15.23 2.77 -3.76
C LYS A 7 -14.34 3.52 -2.78
N TYR A 8 -13.12 3.04 -2.59
CA TYR A 8 -12.09 3.61 -1.73
C TYR A 8 -10.78 3.71 -2.49
N ILE A 9 -10.12 4.86 -2.42
CA ILE A 9 -8.80 5.09 -3.02
C ILE A 9 -7.87 5.63 -1.93
N ILE A 10 -6.76 4.93 -1.70
CA ILE A 10 -5.65 5.42 -0.90
C ILE A 10 -4.60 6.01 -1.85
N VAL A 11 -4.23 7.27 -1.65
CA VAL A 11 -3.19 7.96 -2.43
C VAL A 11 -1.88 7.95 -1.64
N GLY A 12 -0.87 7.27 -2.19
CA GLY A 12 0.41 6.99 -1.55
C GLY A 12 0.52 5.55 -1.05
N GLY A 13 1.62 4.86 -1.40
CA GLY A 13 1.86 3.44 -1.06
C GLY A 13 2.85 3.22 0.09
N GLY A 14 2.87 4.11 1.09
CA GLY A 14 3.76 3.98 2.25
C GLY A 14 3.21 3.03 3.34
N VAL A 15 3.86 3.00 4.50
CA VAL A 15 3.50 2.17 5.66
C VAL A 15 1.99 2.27 5.98
N SER A 16 1.46 3.49 6.11
CA SER A 16 0.05 3.72 6.43
C SER A 16 -0.90 3.08 5.42
N ALA A 17 -0.56 3.02 4.13
CA ALA A 17 -1.41 2.42 3.11
C ALA A 17 -1.49 0.90 3.26
N GLY A 18 -0.36 0.25 3.56
CA GLY A 18 -0.34 -1.19 3.83
C GLY A 18 -1.15 -1.57 5.07
N TYR A 19 -0.96 -0.83 6.17
CA TYR A 19 -1.72 -1.05 7.40
C TYR A 19 -3.21 -0.72 7.25
N ALA A 20 -3.56 0.34 6.53
CA ALA A 20 -4.95 0.66 6.22
C ALA A 20 -5.59 -0.44 5.36
N ALA A 21 -4.90 -0.93 4.32
CA ALA A 21 -5.40 -2.03 3.49
C ALA A 21 -5.62 -3.32 4.31
N LYS A 22 -4.71 -3.63 5.24
CA LYS A 22 -4.89 -4.73 6.19
C LYS A 22 -6.17 -4.54 7.02
N GLU A 23 -6.43 -3.34 7.51
CA GLU A 23 -7.63 -3.06 8.28
C GLU A 23 -8.90 -3.10 7.41
N PHE A 24 -8.86 -2.62 6.17
CA PHE A 24 -9.96 -2.79 5.22
C PHE A 24 -10.31 -4.27 5.00
N VAL A 25 -9.31 -5.15 4.92
CA VAL A 25 -9.53 -6.60 4.85
C VAL A 25 -10.23 -7.10 6.12
N ASN A 26 -9.79 -6.69 7.31
CA ASN A 26 -10.43 -7.04 8.58
C ASN A 26 -11.89 -6.57 8.65
N GLN A 27 -12.18 -5.40 8.07
CA GLN A 27 -13.53 -4.81 7.97
C GLN A 27 -14.38 -5.43 6.85
N GLY A 28 -13.85 -6.40 6.09
CA GLY A 28 -14.59 -7.12 5.05
C GLY A 28 -14.74 -6.37 3.73
N VAL A 29 -13.74 -5.58 3.33
CA VAL A 29 -13.71 -4.95 2.00
C VAL A 29 -13.89 -5.99 0.90
N LYS A 30 -14.69 -5.67 -0.12
CA LYS A 30 -14.96 -6.60 -1.23
C LYS A 30 -13.91 -6.46 -2.34
N PRO A 31 -13.69 -7.52 -3.14
CA PRO A 31 -12.84 -7.43 -4.32
C PRO A 31 -13.27 -6.26 -5.23
N GLY A 32 -12.30 -5.44 -5.65
CA GLY A 32 -12.55 -4.26 -6.49
C GLY A 32 -13.04 -3.00 -5.76
N GLU A 33 -13.25 -3.02 -4.45
CA GLU A 33 -13.67 -1.81 -3.72
C GLU A 33 -12.51 -0.89 -3.32
N LEU A 34 -11.30 -1.42 -3.12
CA LEU A 34 -10.14 -0.65 -2.66
C LEU A 34 -9.01 -0.66 -3.69
N ALA A 35 -8.48 0.52 -3.98
CA ALA A 35 -7.22 0.71 -4.71
C ALA A 35 -6.21 1.52 -3.89
N ILE A 36 -4.92 1.16 -4.02
CA ILE A 36 -3.79 1.98 -3.56
C ILE A 36 -3.07 2.48 -4.80
N ILE A 37 -2.92 3.80 -4.92
CA ILE A 37 -2.13 4.42 -5.99
C ILE A 37 -0.79 4.85 -5.40
N SER A 38 0.30 4.28 -5.90
CA SER A 38 1.66 4.58 -5.46
C SER A 38 2.53 5.02 -6.63
N LYS A 39 3.49 5.91 -6.35
CA LYS A 39 4.58 6.23 -7.28
C LYS A 39 5.67 5.13 -7.28
N GLU A 40 5.81 4.42 -6.16
CA GLU A 40 6.83 3.38 -5.98
C GLU A 40 6.42 2.10 -6.74
N ALA A 41 7.37 1.42 -7.38
CA ALA A 41 7.14 0.19 -8.17
C ALA A 41 7.01 -1.09 -7.31
N VAL A 42 6.82 -0.93 -6.00
CA VAL A 42 6.74 -2.00 -5.01
C VAL A 42 5.50 -1.80 -4.13
N ALA A 43 5.01 -2.89 -3.54
CA ALA A 43 3.96 -2.83 -2.53
C ALA A 43 4.44 -2.08 -1.27
N PRO A 44 3.52 -1.61 -0.40
CA PRO A 44 3.88 -1.00 0.87
C PRO A 44 4.83 -1.88 1.70
N TYR A 45 5.85 -1.25 2.30
CA TYR A 45 6.89 -1.91 3.08
C TYR A 45 7.24 -1.12 4.34
N GLU A 46 7.97 -1.76 5.26
CA GLU A 46 8.44 -1.15 6.50
C GLU A 46 9.58 -0.16 6.24
N ARG A 47 9.23 1.12 6.09
CA ARG A 47 10.19 2.21 5.84
C ARG A 47 11.39 2.24 6.81
N PRO A 48 11.26 1.94 8.12
CA PRO A 48 12.40 1.96 9.05
C PRO A 48 13.54 0.98 8.72
N ALA A 49 13.31 -0.03 7.87
CA ALA A 49 14.33 -1.00 7.46
C ALA A 49 15.38 -0.37 6.53
N LEU A 50 15.00 0.64 5.74
CA LEU A 50 15.84 1.24 4.70
C LEU A 50 17.10 1.95 5.24
N SER A 51 17.09 2.37 6.51
CA SER A 51 18.24 2.96 7.20
C SER A 51 18.90 2.02 8.20
N LYS A 52 18.56 0.72 8.18
CA LYS A 52 19.05 -0.30 9.12
C LYS A 52 19.52 -1.54 8.36
N ALA A 53 18.80 -2.65 8.51
CA ALA A 53 19.17 -3.95 7.96
C ALA A 53 19.31 -3.94 6.43
N TYR A 54 18.62 -3.03 5.72
CA TYR A 54 18.79 -2.89 4.28
C TYR A 54 20.20 -2.47 3.86
N LEU A 55 20.99 -1.88 4.78
CA LEU A 55 22.36 -1.43 4.54
C LEU A 55 23.41 -2.37 5.17
N PHE A 56 23.01 -3.55 5.65
CA PHE A 56 23.98 -4.53 6.12
C PHE A 56 24.86 -5.01 4.96
N PRO A 57 26.17 -5.23 5.18
CA PRO A 57 27.03 -5.84 4.18
C PRO A 57 26.58 -7.27 3.88
N GLU A 58 26.85 -7.73 2.66
CA GLU A 58 26.70 -9.14 2.26
C GLU A 58 27.61 -10.08 3.06
#